data_AF-A0A7J4U1G2-F1
#
_entry.id   AF-A0A7J4U1G2-F1
#
_cell.length_a   1.000
_cell.length_b   1.000
_cell.length_c   1.000
_cell.angle_alpha   90.00
_cell.angle_beta   90.00
_cell.angle_gamma   90.00
#
_symmetry.space_group_name_H-M   'P 1'
#
loop_
_entity.id
_entity.type
_entity.pdbx_description
1 polymer ?
#
loop_
_entity_poly.entity_id
_entity_poly.type
_entity_poly.pdbx_seq_one_letter_code
_entity_poly.pdbx_strand_id
1 'polypeptide(L)'
;RRAWQKALASSAEGVTSGPEDGMAEVKIATRAWWKMWDADLTEPTRTSRDERFAARARGALASVREGGGTTLLLVLVEPRLDAVLDALHRSIAPEVIVSYDDLLALYEEA
;
A
#
# COMPACT_ATOMS: atom_id res chain seq x y z
N ARG A 1 14.84 -13.72 16.77
CA ARG A 1 16.05 -12.84 16.77
C ARG A 1 16.94 -13.03 15.52
N ARG A 2 17.39 -14.25 15.18
CA ARG A 2 18.21 -14.50 13.96
C ARG A 2 17.53 -14.13 12.64
N ALA A 3 16.25 -14.48 12.47
CA ALA A 3 15.48 -14.15 11.27
C ALA A 3 15.37 -12.62 11.04
N TRP A 4 15.08 -11.87 12.11
CA TRP A 4 15.07 -10.40 12.08
C TRP A 4 16.43 -9.81 11.69
N GLN A 5 17.53 -10.30 12.27
CA GLN A 5 18.88 -9.84 11.90
C GLN A 5 19.19 -10.11 10.42
N LYS A 6 18.80 -11.27 9.90
CA LYS A 6 18.94 -11.60 8.47
C LYS A 6 18.11 -10.66 7.58
N ALA A 7 16.88 -10.36 7.98
CA ALA A 7 16.00 -9.44 7.25
C ALA A 7 16.50 -7.99 7.25
N LEU A 8 17.09 -7.53 8.36
CA LEU A 8 17.75 -6.22 8.43
C LEU A 8 18.95 -6.17 7.48
N ALA A 9 19.82 -7.17 7.52
CA ALA A 9 21.00 -7.23 6.65
C ALA A 9 20.62 -7.21 5.16
N SER A 10 19.62 -7.99 4.75
CA SER A 10 19.15 -8.00 3.35
C SER A 10 18.34 -6.77 2.93
N SER A 11 17.96 -5.91 3.88
CA SER A 11 17.20 -4.68 3.61
C SER A 11 18.06 -3.42 3.64
N ALA A 12 19.30 -3.54 4.13
CA ALA A 12 20.31 -2.48 4.15
C ALA A 12 20.89 -2.16 2.77
N GLU A 13 20.78 -3.09 1.81
CA GLU A 13 21.32 -2.90 0.47
C GLU A 13 20.71 -1.66 -0.21
N GLY A 14 21.60 -0.80 -0.74
CA GLY A 14 21.23 0.43 -1.44
C GLY A 14 20.57 1.50 -0.57
N VAL A 15 20.53 1.35 0.76
CA VAL A 15 20.07 2.43 1.66
C VAL A 15 21.19 3.44 1.85
N THR A 16 20.98 4.66 1.38
CA THR A 16 21.80 5.81 1.74
C THR A 16 21.28 6.46 3.01
N SER A 17 22.17 7.10 3.77
CA SER A 17 21.76 7.99 4.87
C SER A 17 20.86 9.08 4.31
N GLY A 18 19.68 9.22 4.90
CA GLY A 18 18.79 10.35 4.61
C GLY A 18 19.37 11.67 5.09
N PRO A 19 18.64 12.79 4.91
CA PRO A 19 19.08 14.10 5.38
C PRO A 19 19.14 14.23 6.91
N GLU A 20 18.50 13.30 7.63
CA GLU A 20 18.42 13.27 9.09
C GLU A 20 19.06 12.01 9.67
N ASP A 21 19.65 12.15 10.86
CA ASP A 21 20.14 11.04 11.66
C ASP A 21 19.01 10.04 11.95
N GLY A 22 19.26 8.73 11.81
CA GLY A 22 18.27 7.69 12.11
C GLY A 22 17.35 7.29 10.95
N MET A 23 17.29 8.08 9.86
CA MET A 23 16.38 7.80 8.74
C MET A 23 16.77 6.52 7.98
N ALA A 24 18.07 6.23 7.89
CA ALA A 24 18.54 4.98 7.27
C ALA A 24 18.08 3.77 8.08
N GLU A 25 18.22 3.81 9.40
CA GLU A 25 17.82 2.74 10.31
C GLU A 25 16.32 2.48 10.22
N VAL A 26 15.50 3.54 10.22
CA VAL A 26 14.05 3.43 10.05
C VAL A 26 13.71 2.81 8.70
N LYS A 27 14.31 3.28 7.60
CA LYS A 27 14.07 2.75 6.26
C LYS A 27 14.43 1.26 6.17
N ILE A 28 15.56 0.85 6.74
CA ILE A 28 15.99 -0.55 6.79
C ILE A 28 15.02 -1.39 7.60
N ALA A 29 14.63 -0.92 8.79
CA ALA A 29 13.71 -1.63 9.66
C ALA A 29 12.32 -1.79 9.02
N THR A 30 11.79 -0.75 8.40
CA THR A 30 10.50 -0.79 7.68
C THR A 30 10.56 -1.74 6.50
N ARG A 31 11.63 -1.72 5.70
CA ARG A 31 11.85 -2.67 4.60
C ARG A 31 11.90 -4.12 5.10
N ALA A 32 12.66 -4.37 6.16
CA ALA A 32 12.83 -5.70 6.73
C ALA A 32 11.51 -6.24 7.29
N TRP A 33 10.76 -5.40 8.02
CA TRP A 33 9.45 -5.76 8.56
C TRP A 33 8.46 -6.09 7.44
N TRP A 34 8.39 -5.26 6.39
CA TRP A 34 7.50 -5.51 5.27
C TRP A 34 7.83 -6.82 4.54
N LYS A 35 9.11 -7.07 4.23
CA LYS A 35 9.55 -8.31 3.58
C LYS A 35 9.21 -9.54 4.39
N MET A 36 9.37 -9.49 5.72
CA MET A 36 9.00 -10.60 6.60
C MET A 36 7.50 -10.82 6.62
N TRP A 37 6.71 -9.75 6.76
CA TRP A 37 5.25 -9.85 6.75
C TRP A 37 4.72 -10.38 5.42
N ASP A 38 5.28 -9.92 4.30
CA ASP A 38 4.89 -10.38 2.96
C ASP A 38 5.26 -11.84 2.70
N ALA A 39 6.40 -12.31 3.26
CA ALA A 39 6.82 -13.70 3.15
C ALA A 39 5.90 -14.69 3.88
N ASP A 40 5.16 -14.22 4.89
CA ASP A 40 4.18 -15.03 5.62
C ASP A 40 2.82 -15.13 4.88
N LEU A 41 2.64 -14.40 3.77
CA LEU A 41 1.40 -14.38 2.99
C LEU A 41 1.45 -15.36 1.81
N THR A 42 0.29 -15.94 1.49
CA THR A 42 0.12 -16.70 0.25
C THR A 42 0.03 -15.76 -0.95
N GLU A 43 0.36 -16.27 -2.14
CA GLU A 43 0.27 -15.48 -3.38
C GLU A 43 -1.13 -14.90 -3.64
N PRO A 44 -2.24 -15.67 -3.49
CA PRO A 44 -3.58 -15.10 -3.61
C PRO A 44 -3.85 -13.96 -2.62
N THR A 45 -3.35 -14.07 -1.38
CA THR A 45 -3.52 -13.03 -0.36
C THR A 45 -2.78 -11.76 -0.73
N ARG A 46 -1.54 -11.86 -1.23
CA ARG A 46 -0.75 -10.71 -1.69
C ARG A 46 -1.40 -10.03 -2.88
N THR A 47 -1.81 -10.82 -3.86
CA THR A 47 -2.51 -10.34 -5.06
C THR A 47 -3.78 -9.58 -4.66
N SER A 48 -4.64 -10.18 -3.83
CA SER A 48 -5.86 -9.55 -3.36
C SER A 48 -5.60 -8.24 -2.61
N ARG A 49 -4.59 -8.19 -1.73
CA ARG A 49 -4.18 -6.97 -1.01
C ARG A 49 -3.81 -5.84 -1.97
N ASP A 50 -3.00 -6.13 -2.98
CA ASP A 50 -2.49 -5.12 -3.90
C ASP A 50 -3.54 -4.66 -4.90
N GLU A 51 -4.41 -5.56 -5.35
CA GLU A 51 -5.58 -5.23 -6.17
C GLU A 51 -6.56 -4.32 -5.44
N ARG A 52 -6.90 -4.62 -4.18
CA ARG A 52 -7.76 -3.76 -3.36
C ARG A 52 -7.13 -2.40 -3.12
N PHE A 53 -5.82 -2.34 -2.88
CA PHE A 53 -5.13 -1.06 -2.74
C PHE A 53 -5.22 -0.22 -4.02
N ALA A 54 -4.98 -0.83 -5.18
CA ALA A 54 -5.09 -0.15 -6.47
C ALA A 54 -6.53 0.32 -6.75
N ALA A 55 -7.52 -0.51 -6.45
CA ALA A 55 -8.94 -0.17 -6.58
C ALA A 55 -9.32 1.05 -5.71
N ARG A 56 -8.85 1.11 -4.46
CA ARG A 56 -9.06 2.25 -3.56
C ARG A 56 -8.34 3.51 -4.01
N ALA A 57 -7.10 3.38 -4.47
CA ALA A 57 -6.35 4.51 -5.02
C ALA A 57 -7.06 5.12 -6.24
N ARG A 58 -7.67 4.29 -7.08
CA ARG A 58 -8.49 4.74 -8.21
C ARG A 58 -9.76 5.47 -7.76
N GLY A 59 -10.46 4.93 -6.76
CA GLY A 59 -11.62 5.60 -6.16
C GLY A 59 -11.25 6.95 -5.57
N ALA A 60 -10.17 7.01 -4.78
CA ALA A 60 -9.67 8.26 -4.20
C ALA A 60 -9.29 9.30 -5.27
N LEU A 61 -8.65 8.87 -6.37
CA LEU A 61 -8.35 9.77 -7.49
C LEU A 61 -9.62 10.29 -8.18
N ALA A 62 -10.68 9.48 -8.27
CA ALA A 62 -11.97 9.93 -8.79
C ALA A 62 -12.57 11.03 -7.89
N SER A 63 -12.59 10.84 -6.57
CA SER A 63 -13.06 11.87 -5.62
C SER A 63 -12.22 13.15 -5.67
N VAL A 64 -10.90 13.03 -5.84
CA VAL A 64 -10.03 14.21 -6.05
C VAL A 64 -10.42 14.98 -7.31
N ARG A 65 -10.79 14.28 -8.39
CA ARG A 65 -11.24 14.90 -9.66
C ARG A 65 -12.59 15.58 -9.54
N GLU A 66 -13.52 15.00 -8.78
CA GLU A 66 -14.80 15.64 -8.48
C GLU A 66 -14.61 16.98 -7.76
N GLY A 67 -13.61 17.07 -6.87
CA GLY A 67 -13.20 18.31 -6.21
C GLY A 67 -12.35 19.27 -7.07
N GLY A 68 -12.15 18.99 -8.36
CA GLY A 68 -11.35 19.82 -9.27
C GLY A 68 -9.82 19.59 -9.20
N GLY A 69 -9.36 18.62 -8.41
CA GLY A 69 -7.96 18.20 -8.38
C GLY A 69 -7.61 17.20 -9.49
N THR A 70 -6.32 16.94 -9.71
CA THR A 70 -5.87 16.04 -10.79
C THR A 70 -4.88 14.97 -10.35
N THR A 71 -4.30 15.11 -9.14
CA THR A 71 -3.17 14.32 -8.68
C THR A 71 -3.43 13.74 -7.30
N LEU A 72 -3.10 12.46 -7.12
CA LEU A 72 -3.14 11.77 -5.84
C LEU A 72 -1.71 11.36 -5.44
N LEU A 73 -1.25 11.81 -4.26
CA LEU A 73 0.02 11.38 -3.68
C LEU A 73 -0.22 10.14 -2.81
N LEU A 74 0.51 9.06 -3.09
CA LEU A 74 0.46 7.83 -2.32
C LEU A 74 1.75 7.65 -1.52
N VAL A 75 1.62 7.44 -0.21
CA VAL A 75 2.75 7.08 0.65
C VAL A 75 2.81 5.56 0.74
N LEU A 76 3.93 5.00 0.29
CA LEU A 76 4.14 3.55 0.19
C LEU A 76 5.43 3.14 0.88
N VAL A 77 5.45 1.89 1.34
CA VAL A 77 6.67 1.21 1.77
C VAL A 77 7.35 0.69 0.50
N GLU A 78 8.60 1.09 0.27
CA GLU A 78 9.28 0.89 -1.01
C GLU A 78 9.31 -0.56 -1.54
N PRO A 79 9.50 -1.62 -0.73
CA PRO A 79 9.38 -3.01 -1.19
C PRO A 79 8.04 -3.40 -1.82
N ARG A 80 6.99 -2.59 -1.62
CA ARG A 80 5.64 -2.82 -2.17
C ARG A 80 5.41 -2.09 -3.49
N LEU A 81 6.31 -1.19 -3.90
CA LEU A 81 6.07 -0.25 -4.99
C LEU A 81 5.71 -0.97 -6.30
N ASP A 82 6.54 -1.92 -6.72
CA ASP A 82 6.35 -2.62 -7.99
C ASP A 82 5.02 -3.39 -8.03
N ALA A 83 4.69 -4.12 -6.97
CA ALA A 83 3.43 -4.87 -6.88
C ALA A 83 2.19 -3.96 -6.95
N VAL A 84 2.26 -2.78 -6.33
CA VAL A 84 1.20 -1.77 -6.40
C VAL A 84 1.10 -1.16 -7.79
N LEU A 85 2.23 -0.85 -8.44
CA LEU A 85 2.26 -0.35 -9.82
C LEU A 85 1.66 -1.38 -10.79
N ASP A 86 2.02 -2.65 -10.65
CA ASP A 86 1.44 -3.73 -11.46
C ASP A 86 -0.07 -3.87 -11.25
N ALA A 87 -0.54 -3.78 -10.00
CA ALA A 87 -1.97 -3.76 -9.70
C ALA A 87 -2.68 -2.53 -10.31
N LEU A 88 -2.04 -1.36 -10.25
CA LEU A 88 -2.56 -0.14 -10.87
C LEU A 88 -2.61 -0.27 -12.40
N HIS A 89 -1.64 -0.89 -13.05
CA HIS A 89 -1.64 -1.08 -14.52
C HIS A 89 -2.71 -2.06 -15.01
N ARG A 90 -3.14 -3.02 -14.17
CA ARG A 90 -4.18 -4.00 -14.52
C ARG A 90 -5.61 -3.43 -14.68
N SER A 91 -5.78 -2.11 -14.62
CA SER A 91 -7.05 -1.43 -14.90
C SER A 91 -8.24 -1.92 -14.07
N ILE A 92 -7.99 -2.20 -12.81
CA ILE A 92 -8.98 -2.65 -11.83
C ILE A 92 -10.03 -1.55 -11.63
N ALA A 93 -11.31 -1.95 -11.54
CA ALA A 93 -12.38 -1.03 -11.20
C ALA A 93 -12.17 -0.41 -9.80
N PRO A 94 -12.59 0.85 -9.57
CA PRO A 94 -12.52 1.44 -8.24
C PRO A 94 -13.34 0.61 -7.24
N GLU A 95 -12.79 0.37 -6.04
CA GLU A 95 -13.52 -0.30 -4.95
C GLU A 95 -14.46 0.75 -4.35
N VAL A 96 -15.76 0.48 -4.37
CA VAL A 96 -16.75 1.28 -3.64
C VAL A 96 -16.70 0.83 -2.19
N ILE A 97 -16.19 1.68 -1.30
CA ILE A 97 -16.26 1.44 0.14
C ILE A 97 -17.62 1.91 0.60
N VAL A 98 -18.52 0.95 0.87
CA VAL A 98 -19.83 1.25 1.44
C VAL A 98 -19.69 1.26 2.95
N SER A 99 -20.02 2.38 3.59
CA SER A 99 -20.10 2.44 5.05
C SER A 99 -21.41 1.81 5.55
N TYR A 100 -21.47 1.50 6.85
CA TYR A 100 -22.72 1.01 7.45
C TYR A 100 -23.85 2.05 7.36
N ASP A 101 -23.51 3.33 7.48
CA ASP A 101 -24.47 4.43 7.37
C ASP A 101 -25.02 4.53 5.93
N ASP A 102 -24.18 4.30 4.91
CA ASP A 102 -24.62 4.25 3.51
C ASP A 102 -25.57 3.08 3.25
N LEU A 103 -25.34 1.93 3.91
CA LEU A 103 -26.24 0.78 3.83
C LEU A 103 -27.60 1.06 4.49
N LEU A 104 -27.61 1.78 5.61
CA LEU A 104 -28.85 2.19 6.28
C LEU A 104 -29.65 3.17 5.44
N ALA A 105 -28.99 4.18 4.86
CA ALA A 105 -29.64 5.16 3.99
C ALA A 105 -30.32 4.50 2.77
N LEU A 106 -29.66 3.52 2.14
CA LEU A 106 -30.23 2.74 1.04
C LEU A 106 -31.44 1.88 1.45
N TYR A 107 -31.51 1.46 2.71
CA TYR A 107 -32.65 0.71 3.25
C TYR A 107 -33.84 1.60 3.62
N GLU A 108 -33.60 2.86 4.00
CA GLU A 108 -34.67 3.80 4.35
C GLU A 108 -35.31 4.44 3.11
N GLU A 109 -34.61 4.48 1.98
CA GLU A 109 -35.12 5.00 0.69
C GLU A 109 -35.88 3.95 -0.16
N ALA A 110 -35.91 2.67 0.24
CA ALA A 110 -36.51 1.54 -0.49
C ALA A 110 -37.86 1.08 0.09
#